data_AF-A0A3D0YLL0-F1
#
_entry.id   AF-A0A3D0YLL0-F1
#
_cell.length_a   1.000
_cell.length_b   1.000
_cell.length_c   1.000
_cell.angle_alpha   90.00
_cell.angle_beta   90.00
_cell.angle_gamma   90.00
#
_symmetry.space_group_name_H-M   'P 1'
#
loop_
_entity.id
_entity.type
_entity.pdbx_description
1 polymer ?
#
loop_
_entity_poly.entity_id
_entity_poly.type
_entity_poly.pdbx_seq_one_letter_code
_entity_poly.pdbx_strand_id
1 'polypeptide(L)'
;MVYFGKVDFGIGGNPTDNILVLSFVHEGRGWKYDTAEFVNLSNLLGVRKQIQGGDLSYVDGVAFLPDGKRPSQPIVVKRAKYIAKVYAFCPGRDVRVSVNRISRHRFQDIQHSEVVVGGAGDGRNEIFYTIKDVPGYIGKDPLTIRVYLFSQINGVKPVKVFQYQVEKGEVPHAKGSSFFNVDGAVARKVLLGK
;
A
#
# COMPACT_ATOMS: atom_id res chain seq x y z
N MET A 1 23.52 3.50 -13.76
CA MET A 1 24.95 3.10 -13.70
C MET A 1 25.01 1.61 -13.50
N VAL A 2 25.83 0.89 -14.26
CA VAL A 2 25.99 -0.55 -14.11
C VAL A 2 27.41 -0.83 -13.60
N TYR A 3 27.52 -1.53 -12.49
CA TYR A 3 28.77 -2.02 -11.93
C TYR A 3 28.84 -3.53 -12.09
N PHE A 4 29.98 -4.04 -12.53
CA PHE A 4 30.28 -5.47 -12.57
C PHE A 4 31.47 -5.77 -11.65
N GLY A 5 31.26 -6.67 -10.70
CA GLY A 5 32.31 -7.08 -9.76
C GLY A 5 31.76 -7.71 -8.49
N LYS A 6 32.62 -7.83 -7.48
CA LYS A 6 32.26 -8.37 -6.19
C LYS A 6 31.48 -7.35 -5.37
N VAL A 7 30.24 -7.68 -5.03
CA VAL A 7 29.40 -6.85 -4.17
C VAL A 7 29.32 -7.52 -2.80
N ASP A 8 29.86 -6.86 -1.78
CA ASP A 8 29.81 -7.32 -0.40
C ASP A 8 28.67 -6.62 0.36
N PHE A 9 27.70 -7.40 0.84
CA PHE A 9 26.57 -6.92 1.62
C PHE A 9 26.78 -7.08 3.14
N GLY A 10 27.97 -7.49 3.59
CA GLY A 10 28.28 -7.67 5.01
C GLY A 10 27.64 -8.91 5.65
N ILE A 11 27.17 -9.86 4.82
CA ILE A 11 26.49 -11.10 5.27
C ILE A 11 27.43 -12.32 5.38
N GLY A 12 28.74 -12.10 5.21
CA GLY A 12 29.76 -13.16 5.19
C GLY A 12 29.86 -13.90 3.85
N GLY A 13 30.94 -14.67 3.67
CA GLY A 13 31.24 -15.40 2.43
C GLY A 13 32.25 -14.70 1.51
N ASN A 14 32.51 -15.29 0.34
CA ASN A 14 33.42 -14.73 -0.67
C ASN A 14 32.62 -14.42 -1.94
N PRO A 15 32.11 -13.18 -2.11
CA PRO A 15 31.26 -12.83 -3.24
C PRO A 15 31.99 -13.02 -4.57
N THR A 16 31.24 -13.53 -5.55
CA THR A 16 31.69 -13.65 -6.94
C THR A 16 31.30 -12.40 -7.73
N ASP A 17 31.81 -12.27 -8.96
CA ASP A 17 31.43 -11.14 -9.81
C ASP A 17 29.96 -11.23 -10.22
N ASN A 18 29.23 -10.16 -9.94
CA ASN A 18 27.81 -9.97 -10.20
C ASN A 18 27.58 -8.55 -10.70
N ILE A 19 26.34 -8.24 -11.08
CA ILE A 19 25.99 -6.90 -11.55
C ILE A 19 25.23 -6.16 -10.44
N LEU A 20 25.59 -4.90 -10.22
CA LEU A 20 24.85 -3.93 -9.42
C LEU A 20 24.41 -2.77 -10.31
N VAL A 21 23.10 -2.59 -10.45
CA VAL A 21 22.51 -1.48 -11.19
C VAL A 21 22.10 -0.41 -10.21
N LEU A 22 22.68 0.79 -10.33
CA LEU A 22 22.27 1.96 -9.55
C LEU A 22 21.46 2.91 -10.43
N SER A 23 20.27 3.24 -9.95
CA SER A 23 19.36 4.19 -10.57
C SER A 23 19.40 5.52 -9.83
N PHE A 24 19.36 6.59 -10.61
CA PHE A 24 19.39 7.96 -10.09
C PHE A 24 18.29 8.78 -10.78
N VAL A 25 17.68 9.66 -10.00
CA VAL A 25 16.69 10.61 -10.50
C VAL A 25 17.29 12.01 -10.42
N HIS A 26 17.26 12.73 -11.54
CA HIS A 26 17.66 14.13 -11.54
C HIS A 26 16.52 15.00 -11.00
N GLU A 27 16.71 15.61 -9.82
CA GLU A 27 15.70 16.45 -9.18
C GLU A 27 16.27 17.84 -8.83
N GLY A 28 15.62 18.88 -9.35
CA GLY A 28 16.04 20.26 -9.09
C GLY A 28 17.43 20.54 -9.66
N ARG A 29 18.45 20.58 -8.78
CA ARG A 29 19.84 20.92 -9.12
C ARG A 29 20.82 19.75 -9.05
N GLY A 30 20.37 18.51 -8.89
CA GLY A 30 21.30 17.38 -8.82
C GLY A 30 20.68 15.99 -8.96
N TRP A 31 21.55 15.02 -9.14
CA TRP A 31 21.22 13.60 -9.15
C TRP A 31 21.03 13.09 -7.72
N LYS A 32 19.92 12.40 -7.48
CA LYS A 32 19.64 11.71 -6.22
C LYS A 32 19.58 10.22 -6.47
N TYR A 33 20.09 9.45 -5.50
CA TYR A 33 19.92 8.00 -5.49
C TYR A 33 18.43 7.63 -5.42
N ASP A 34 18.05 6.61 -6.19
CA ASP A 34 16.70 6.05 -6.21
C ASP A 34 16.69 4.59 -5.75
N THR A 35 17.26 3.71 -6.55
CA THR A 35 17.28 2.27 -6.28
C THR A 35 18.64 1.62 -6.59
N ALA A 36 18.85 0.44 -6.01
CA ALA A 36 19.94 -0.46 -6.33
C ALA A 36 19.37 -1.85 -6.60
N GLU A 37 19.68 -2.42 -7.76
CA GLU A 37 19.27 -3.77 -8.14
C GLU A 37 20.49 -4.68 -8.25
N PHE A 38 20.42 -5.84 -7.61
CA PHE A 38 21.47 -6.85 -7.65
C PHE A 38 21.07 -7.99 -8.58
N VAL A 39 21.88 -8.24 -9.61
CA VAL A 39 21.67 -9.35 -10.54
C VAL A 39 22.71 -10.42 -10.26
N ASN A 40 22.23 -11.55 -9.75
CA ASN A 40 23.04 -12.71 -9.42
C ASN A 40 23.39 -13.51 -10.70
N LEU A 41 24.67 -13.61 -11.02
CA LEU A 41 25.21 -14.32 -12.18
C LEU A 41 25.68 -15.76 -11.88
N SER A 42 25.39 -16.30 -10.70
CA SER A 42 25.90 -17.63 -10.29
C SER A 42 25.44 -18.74 -11.23
N ASN A 43 24.23 -18.62 -11.79
CA ASN A 43 23.68 -19.57 -12.77
C ASN A 43 23.89 -19.11 -14.23
N LEU A 44 24.56 -17.97 -14.44
CA LEU A 44 24.80 -17.35 -15.74
C LEU A 44 26.30 -17.21 -16.00
N LEU A 45 27.04 -18.32 -15.85
CA LEU A 45 28.50 -18.34 -15.95
C LEU A 45 29.02 -17.88 -17.33
N GLY A 46 28.25 -18.11 -18.40
CA GLY A 46 28.56 -17.62 -19.74
C GLY A 46 28.56 -16.09 -19.81
N VAL A 47 27.52 -15.47 -19.25
CA VAL A 47 27.39 -14.01 -19.15
C VAL A 47 28.51 -13.42 -18.28
N ARG A 48 28.86 -14.08 -17.17
CA ARG A 48 29.98 -13.64 -16.33
C ARG A 48 31.29 -13.60 -17.12
N LYS A 49 31.61 -14.68 -17.84
CA LYS A 49 32.83 -14.76 -18.67
C LYS A 49 32.83 -13.74 -19.80
N GLN A 50 31.66 -13.52 -20.42
CA GLN A 50 31.46 -12.53 -21.46
C GLN A 50 31.83 -11.12 -20.98
N ILE A 51 31.26 -10.70 -19.84
CA ILE A 51 31.53 -9.37 -19.27
C ILE A 51 32.99 -9.27 -18.77
N GLN A 52 33.54 -10.33 -18.16
CA GLN A 52 34.97 -10.39 -17.79
C GLN A 52 35.90 -10.25 -19.00
N GLY A 53 35.47 -10.74 -20.17
CA GLY A 53 36.18 -10.61 -21.44
C GLY A 53 36.02 -9.24 -22.12
N GLY A 54 35.26 -8.32 -21.53
CA GLY A 54 35.02 -6.98 -22.05
C GLY A 54 33.84 -6.87 -23.03
N ASP A 55 33.08 -7.93 -23.27
CA ASP A 55 31.85 -7.88 -24.05
C ASP A 55 30.68 -7.43 -23.15
N LEU A 56 30.24 -6.20 -23.35
CA LEU A 56 29.20 -5.54 -22.54
C LEU A 56 27.79 -5.67 -23.12
N SER A 57 27.60 -6.42 -24.22
CA SER A 57 26.30 -6.51 -24.90
C SER A 57 25.15 -6.98 -24.01
N TYR A 58 25.44 -7.79 -22.99
CA TYR A 58 24.44 -8.20 -21.99
C TYR A 58 23.92 -7.01 -21.16
N VAL A 59 24.82 -6.13 -20.71
CA VAL A 59 24.47 -4.98 -19.85
C VAL A 59 24.00 -3.75 -20.63
N ASP A 60 24.21 -3.73 -21.95
CA ASP A 60 23.62 -2.75 -22.86
C ASP A 60 22.15 -3.06 -23.20
N GLY A 61 21.64 -4.20 -22.73
CA GLY A 61 20.26 -4.61 -22.91
C GLY A 61 19.25 -3.67 -22.24
N VAL A 62 18.02 -3.66 -22.77
CA VAL A 62 16.94 -2.74 -22.34
C VAL A 62 16.61 -2.85 -20.84
N ALA A 63 16.89 -4.00 -20.22
CA ALA A 63 16.64 -4.25 -18.81
C ALA A 63 17.53 -3.41 -17.87
N PHE A 64 18.66 -2.90 -18.36
CA PHE A 64 19.61 -2.10 -17.59
C PHE A 64 19.49 -0.60 -17.86
N LEU A 65 18.61 -0.21 -18.79
CA LEU A 65 18.33 1.18 -19.11
C LEU A 65 17.33 1.77 -18.11
N PRO A 66 17.49 3.06 -17.73
CA PRO A 66 16.46 3.74 -16.98
C PRO A 66 15.18 3.81 -17.83
N ASP A 67 14.03 3.52 -17.22
CA ASP A 67 12.74 3.58 -17.91
C ASP A 67 12.26 5.01 -18.20
N GLY A 68 13.02 6.02 -17.75
CA GLY A 68 12.73 7.44 -17.89
C GLY A 68 11.58 7.91 -17.00
N LYS A 69 11.05 7.07 -16.12
CA LYS A 69 9.94 7.41 -15.23
C LYS A 69 10.46 7.78 -13.87
N ARG A 70 10.04 8.95 -13.41
CA ARG A 70 10.29 9.34 -12.03
C ARG A 70 9.50 8.42 -11.10
N PRO A 71 10.12 7.82 -10.08
CA PRO A 71 9.38 7.09 -9.05
C PRO A 71 8.37 8.04 -8.40
N SER A 72 7.20 7.51 -8.06
CA SER A 72 6.19 8.29 -7.34
C SER A 72 6.73 8.68 -5.98
N GLN A 73 6.69 9.97 -5.64
CA GLN A 73 7.07 10.42 -4.31
C GLN A 73 6.22 9.66 -3.26
N PRO A 74 6.85 9.08 -2.22
CA PRO A 74 6.11 8.46 -1.14
C PRO A 74 5.13 9.45 -0.52
N ILE A 75 3.91 9.01 -0.26
CA ILE A 75 2.91 9.84 0.40
C ILE A 75 3.34 10.07 1.85
N VAL A 76 3.44 11.32 2.26
CA VAL A 76 3.72 11.67 3.65
C VAL A 76 2.50 11.34 4.50
N VAL A 77 2.64 10.36 5.38
CA VAL A 77 1.60 9.94 6.32
C VAL A 77 1.73 10.75 7.61
N LYS A 78 0.67 11.49 7.97
CA LYS A 78 0.61 12.19 9.26
C LYS A 78 0.55 11.18 10.40
N ARG A 79 1.11 11.53 11.56
CA ARG A 79 0.97 10.72 12.78
C ARG A 79 -0.52 10.56 13.12
N ALA A 80 -0.95 9.31 13.30
CA ALA A 80 -2.31 9.00 13.72
C ALA A 80 -2.59 9.58 15.12
N LYS A 81 -3.68 10.33 15.25
CA LYS A 81 -4.19 10.73 16.58
C LYS A 81 -5.08 9.65 17.18
N TYR A 82 -5.89 9.00 16.35
CA TYR A 82 -6.76 7.89 16.72
C TYR A 82 -6.42 6.65 15.89
N ILE A 83 -6.40 5.48 16.53
CA ILE A 83 -6.28 4.20 15.83
C ILE A 83 -7.60 3.97 15.10
N ALA A 84 -7.56 3.82 13.78
CA ALA A 84 -8.74 3.54 12.97
C ALA A 84 -8.63 2.18 12.28
N LYS A 85 -9.77 1.48 12.18
CA LYS A 85 -9.91 0.30 11.33
C LYS A 85 -11.10 0.46 10.40
N VAL A 86 -10.92 0.05 9.16
CA VAL A 86 -12.01 -0.13 8.21
C VAL A 86 -12.44 -1.59 8.26
N TYR A 87 -13.75 -1.82 8.31
CA TYR A 87 -14.39 -3.12 8.31
C TYR A 87 -15.26 -3.24 7.06
N ALA A 88 -15.21 -4.40 6.41
CA ALA A 88 -16.13 -4.76 5.34
C ALA A 88 -16.75 -6.14 5.58
N PHE A 89 -18.04 -6.23 5.30
CA PHE A 89 -18.77 -7.47 5.06
C PHE A 89 -19.30 -7.39 3.63
N CYS A 90 -18.75 -8.20 2.72
CA CYS A 90 -19.04 -8.08 1.29
C CYS A 90 -19.06 -9.44 0.58
N PRO A 91 -19.94 -10.36 0.97
CA PRO A 91 -20.09 -11.64 0.28
C PRO A 91 -20.38 -11.42 -1.21
N GLY A 92 -19.68 -12.16 -2.06
CA GLY A 92 -19.80 -12.11 -3.52
C GLY A 92 -19.38 -10.80 -4.18
N ARG A 93 -18.68 -9.90 -3.47
CA ARG A 93 -18.30 -8.58 -4.00
C ARG A 93 -16.83 -8.23 -3.72
N ASP A 94 -16.23 -7.49 -4.64
CA ASP A 94 -14.95 -6.78 -4.50
C ASP A 94 -15.23 -5.33 -4.09
N VAL A 95 -14.83 -5.00 -2.86
CA VAL A 95 -14.97 -3.69 -2.26
C VAL A 95 -13.59 -3.08 -2.09
N ARG A 96 -13.35 -1.96 -2.75
CA ARG A 96 -12.15 -1.14 -2.54
C ARG A 96 -12.50 0.07 -1.72
N VAL A 97 -11.72 0.35 -0.69
CA VAL A 97 -11.92 1.51 0.19
C VAL A 97 -10.65 2.34 0.24
N SER A 98 -10.79 3.66 0.22
CA SER A 98 -9.71 4.60 0.53
C SER A 98 -10.12 5.52 1.67
N VAL A 99 -9.29 5.61 2.69
CA VAL A 99 -9.49 6.51 3.83
C VAL A 99 -8.43 7.62 3.78
N ASN A 100 -8.89 8.86 3.86
CA ASN A 100 -8.05 10.08 3.81
C ASN A 100 -7.12 10.13 2.58
N ARG A 101 -7.47 9.44 1.49
CA ARG A 101 -6.67 9.26 0.25
C ARG A 101 -5.31 8.59 0.44
N ILE A 102 -5.00 8.16 1.66
CA ILE A 102 -3.71 7.58 2.05
C ILE A 102 -3.86 6.07 2.14
N SER A 103 -4.75 5.58 3.02
CA SER A 103 -4.88 4.16 3.28
C SER A 103 -5.84 3.54 2.28
N ARG A 104 -5.37 2.55 1.50
CA ARG A 104 -6.16 1.84 0.49
C ARG A 104 -6.32 0.39 0.90
N HIS A 105 -7.53 -0.14 0.72
CA HIS A 105 -7.95 -1.45 1.18
C HIS A 105 -8.73 -2.15 0.07
N ARG A 106 -8.66 -3.48 0.04
CA ARG A 106 -9.45 -4.33 -0.86
C ARG A 106 -10.00 -5.53 -0.10
N PHE A 107 -11.31 -5.67 -0.09
CA PHE A 107 -12.04 -6.77 0.50
C PHE A 107 -12.74 -7.52 -0.62
N GLN A 108 -12.58 -8.84 -0.71
CA GLN A 108 -13.20 -9.63 -1.77
C GLN A 108 -13.86 -10.85 -1.15
N ASP A 109 -15.19 -10.94 -1.26
CA ASP A 109 -16.00 -12.06 -0.75
C ASP A 109 -15.64 -12.44 0.70
N ILE A 110 -15.67 -11.45 1.59
CA ILE A 110 -15.10 -11.61 2.93
C ILE A 110 -15.83 -10.79 4.00
N GLN A 111 -15.67 -11.21 5.24
CA GLN A 111 -15.89 -10.42 6.44
C GLN A 111 -14.55 -10.15 7.13
N HIS A 112 -14.04 -8.93 7.02
CA HIS A 112 -12.73 -8.60 7.60
C HIS A 112 -12.60 -7.13 8.00
N SER A 113 -11.55 -6.82 8.78
CA SER A 113 -11.17 -5.46 9.10
C SER A 113 -9.67 -5.24 9.00
N GLU A 114 -9.26 -4.12 8.44
CA GLU A 114 -7.87 -3.72 8.28
C GLU A 114 -7.58 -2.40 9.01
N VAL A 115 -6.34 -2.23 9.47
CA VAL A 115 -5.88 -0.99 10.11
C VAL A 115 -5.67 0.09 9.06
N VAL A 116 -6.14 1.31 9.34
CA VAL A 116 -5.96 2.47 8.48
C VAL A 116 -4.59 3.08 8.71
N VAL A 117 -3.76 3.13 7.66
CA VAL A 117 -2.47 3.82 7.67
C VAL A 117 -2.68 5.32 7.91
N GLY A 118 -2.04 5.88 8.93
CA GLY A 118 -2.24 7.26 9.37
C GLY A 118 -3.45 7.47 10.28
N GLY A 119 -4.25 6.43 10.52
CA GLY A 119 -5.41 6.48 11.42
C GLY A 119 -6.44 7.55 11.05
N ALA A 120 -7.05 8.15 12.07
CA ALA A 120 -7.92 9.33 11.91
C ALA A 120 -7.35 10.55 12.65
N GLY A 121 -7.67 11.74 12.14
CA GLY A 121 -7.37 13.04 12.77
C GLY A 121 -8.63 13.69 13.36
N ASP A 122 -8.44 14.77 14.12
CA ASP A 122 -9.57 15.60 14.57
C ASP A 122 -10.29 16.24 13.39
N GLY A 123 -11.60 16.46 13.55
CA GLY A 123 -12.42 17.07 12.53
C GLY A 123 -12.68 16.12 11.35
N ARG A 124 -12.68 16.68 10.15
CA ARG A 124 -13.18 16.01 8.94
C ARG A 124 -12.16 15.00 8.40
N ASN A 125 -12.59 13.75 8.28
CA ASN A 125 -11.89 12.67 7.58
C ASN A 125 -12.73 12.23 6.37
N GLU A 126 -12.09 11.72 5.33
CA GLU A 126 -12.72 11.32 4.08
C GLU A 126 -12.68 9.80 3.89
N ILE A 127 -13.75 9.25 3.32
CA ILE A 127 -13.80 7.88 2.85
C ILE A 127 -14.34 7.84 1.42
N PHE A 128 -13.69 7.06 0.57
CA PHE A 128 -14.14 6.71 -0.76
C PHE A 128 -14.23 5.20 -0.88
N TYR A 129 -15.23 4.69 -1.59
CA TYR A 129 -15.33 3.27 -1.87
C TYR A 129 -15.84 3.00 -3.29
N THR A 130 -15.45 1.84 -3.83
CA THR A 130 -16.04 1.24 -5.02
C THR A 130 -16.43 -0.19 -4.75
N ILE A 131 -17.55 -0.61 -5.32
CA ILE A 131 -18.12 -1.94 -5.16
C ILE A 131 -18.31 -2.53 -6.55
N LYS A 132 -17.85 -3.77 -6.73
CA LYS A 132 -18.09 -4.57 -7.93
C LYS A 132 -18.49 -5.97 -7.52
N ASP A 133 -19.40 -6.58 -8.25
CA ASP A 133 -19.71 -7.99 -8.06
C ASP A 133 -18.54 -8.85 -8.57
N VAL A 134 -18.26 -9.97 -7.90
CA VAL A 134 -17.28 -10.94 -8.41
C VAL A 134 -17.92 -11.80 -9.52
N PRO A 135 -17.14 -12.35 -10.46
CA PRO A 135 -17.68 -13.20 -11.51
C PRO A 135 -18.52 -14.35 -10.95
N GLY A 136 -19.72 -14.57 -11.50
CA GLY A 136 -20.64 -15.63 -11.06
C GLY A 136 -21.51 -15.27 -9.86
N TYR A 137 -21.40 -14.05 -9.31
CA TYR A 137 -22.30 -13.58 -8.27
C TYR A 137 -23.69 -13.25 -8.84
N ILE A 138 -24.72 -13.92 -8.31
CA ILE A 138 -26.15 -13.72 -8.67
C ILE A 138 -26.92 -13.18 -7.44
N GLY A 139 -26.22 -13.00 -6.32
CA GLY A 139 -26.81 -12.85 -5.00
C GLY A 139 -27.39 -11.46 -4.73
N LYS A 140 -28.19 -11.43 -3.68
CA LYS A 140 -28.84 -10.25 -3.11
C LYS A 140 -28.31 -9.96 -1.69
N ASP A 141 -27.13 -10.47 -1.38
CA ASP A 141 -26.60 -10.48 -0.02
C ASP A 141 -26.34 -9.06 0.47
N PRO A 142 -26.51 -8.82 1.78
CA PRO A 142 -26.24 -7.52 2.35
C PRO A 142 -24.75 -7.18 2.24
N LEU A 143 -24.45 -5.88 2.22
CA LEU A 143 -23.09 -5.36 2.22
C LEU A 143 -22.94 -4.29 3.29
N THR A 144 -21.79 -4.25 3.94
CA THR A 144 -21.49 -3.22 4.95
C THR A 144 -20.04 -2.77 4.85
N ILE A 145 -19.84 -1.46 4.89
CA ILE A 145 -18.53 -0.79 5.08
C ILE A 145 -18.64 0.07 6.32
N ARG A 146 -17.75 -0.10 7.29
CA ARG A 146 -17.71 0.69 8.53
C ARG A 146 -16.32 1.18 8.83
N VAL A 147 -16.21 2.33 9.47
CA VAL A 147 -14.96 2.81 10.08
C VAL A 147 -15.15 2.90 11.58
N TYR A 148 -14.22 2.31 12.32
CA TYR A 148 -14.20 2.33 13.77
C TYR A 148 -12.93 3.01 14.28
N LEU A 149 -13.07 3.81 15.33
CA LEU A 149 -11.96 4.31 16.12
C LEU A 149 -11.78 3.44 17.36
N PHE A 150 -10.53 3.06 17.63
CA PHE A 150 -10.14 2.22 18.75
C PHE A 150 -9.43 3.08 19.80
N SER A 151 -9.75 2.81 21.06
CA SER A 151 -9.02 3.36 22.19
C SER A 151 -7.70 2.61 22.39
N GLN A 152 -6.73 3.29 22.97
CA GLN A 152 -5.54 2.66 23.56
C GLN A 152 -5.81 2.16 24.99
N ILE A 153 -6.94 2.55 25.59
CA ILE A 153 -7.38 2.09 26.91
C ILE A 153 -8.07 0.74 26.75
N ASN A 154 -7.58 -0.26 27.46
CA ASN A 154 -8.19 -1.59 27.47
C ASN A 154 -9.63 -1.57 27.96
N GLY A 155 -10.51 -2.33 27.30
CA GLY A 155 -11.93 -2.43 27.65
C GLY A 155 -12.82 -1.33 27.08
N VAL A 156 -12.27 -0.23 26.55
CA VAL A 156 -13.06 0.78 25.86
C VAL A 156 -13.53 0.26 24.51
N LYS A 157 -14.84 0.25 24.29
CA LYS A 157 -15.44 -0.26 23.06
C LYS A 157 -15.10 0.65 21.87
N PRO A 158 -14.83 0.08 20.68
CA PRO A 158 -14.59 0.88 19.49
C PRO A 158 -15.79 1.77 19.13
N VAL A 159 -15.52 3.00 18.69
CA VAL A 159 -16.54 3.96 18.29
C VAL A 159 -16.73 3.90 16.78
N LYS A 160 -17.93 3.55 16.32
CA LYS A 160 -18.29 3.58 14.90
C LYS A 160 -18.45 5.03 14.46
N VAL A 161 -17.61 5.48 13.53
CA VAL A 161 -17.63 6.86 13.02
C VAL A 161 -18.16 6.96 11.60
N PHE A 162 -18.24 5.83 10.88
CA PHE A 162 -18.83 5.76 9.55
C PHE A 162 -19.57 4.43 9.36
N GLN A 163 -20.67 4.48 8.61
CA GLN A 163 -21.36 3.30 8.10
C GLN A 163 -21.95 3.57 6.73
N TYR A 164 -21.69 2.65 5.82
CA TYR A 164 -22.49 2.40 4.63
C TYR A 164 -23.01 0.97 4.71
N GLN A 165 -24.31 0.79 4.59
CA GLN A 165 -24.97 -0.51 4.74
C GLN A 165 -26.06 -0.63 3.68
N VAL A 166 -26.13 -1.83 3.09
CA VAL A 166 -27.08 -2.22 2.05
C VAL A 166 -27.75 -3.48 2.55
N GLU A 167 -29.07 -3.45 2.65
CA GLU A 167 -29.84 -4.58 3.15
C GLU A 167 -29.99 -5.67 2.08
N LYS A 168 -30.42 -6.86 2.51
CA LYS A 168 -30.62 -7.97 1.59
C LYS A 168 -31.67 -7.59 0.53
N GLY A 169 -31.31 -7.71 -0.75
CA GLY A 169 -32.17 -7.39 -1.89
C GLY A 169 -32.02 -5.97 -2.43
N GLU A 170 -31.32 -5.09 -1.72
CA GLU A 170 -31.01 -3.75 -2.21
C GLU A 170 -29.79 -3.75 -3.14
N VAL A 171 -29.75 -2.77 -4.04
CA VAL A 171 -28.64 -2.60 -4.98
C VAL A 171 -27.64 -1.61 -4.39
N PRO A 172 -26.37 -2.01 -4.15
CA PRO A 172 -25.36 -1.09 -3.65
C PRO A 172 -25.01 -0.03 -4.70
N HIS A 173 -24.72 1.19 -4.24
CA HIS A 173 -24.04 2.18 -5.09
C HIS A 173 -22.64 1.70 -5.47
N ALA A 174 -22.39 1.56 -6.77
CA ALA A 174 -21.12 1.05 -7.31
C ALA A 174 -19.90 1.90 -6.89
N LYS A 175 -20.11 3.17 -6.55
CA LYS A 175 -19.11 4.04 -5.94
C LYS A 175 -19.77 5.02 -4.99
N GLY A 176 -19.04 5.44 -3.97
CA GLY A 176 -19.47 6.46 -3.04
C GLY A 176 -18.30 7.18 -2.41
N SER A 177 -18.57 8.40 -1.95
CA SER A 177 -17.65 9.21 -1.17
C SER A 177 -18.41 9.87 -0.05
N SER A 178 -17.84 9.91 1.14
CA SER A 178 -18.44 10.55 2.30
C SER A 178 -17.37 11.06 3.25
N PHE A 179 -17.80 11.73 4.29
CA PHE A 179 -16.95 12.25 5.35
C PHE A 179 -17.44 11.71 6.70
N PHE A 180 -16.50 11.49 7.61
CA PHE A 180 -16.80 11.28 9.02
C PHE A 180 -16.03 12.30 9.85
N ASN A 181 -16.70 12.85 10.86
CA ASN A 181 -16.14 13.90 11.70
C ASN A 181 -15.72 13.31 13.06
N VAL A 182 -14.51 13.62 13.49
CA VAL A 182 -14.03 13.29 14.84
C VAL A 182 -14.08 14.55 15.68
N ASP A 183 -15.23 14.78 16.29
CA ASP A 183 -15.45 15.92 17.19
C ASP A 183 -15.02 15.60 18.64
N GLY A 184 -15.19 16.59 19.51
CA GLY A 184 -14.84 16.44 20.93
C GLY A 184 -15.63 15.34 21.64
N ALA A 185 -16.85 15.01 21.21
CA ALA A 185 -17.63 13.94 21.82
C ALA A 185 -17.10 12.56 21.42
N VAL A 186 -16.79 12.37 20.13
CA VAL A 186 -16.14 11.16 19.63
C VAL A 186 -14.75 11.00 20.28
N ALA A 187 -13.97 12.07 20.33
CA ALA A 187 -12.64 12.06 20.94
C ALA A 187 -12.70 11.65 22.42
N ARG A 188 -13.66 12.17 23.20
CA ARG A 188 -13.85 11.77 24.61
C ARG A 188 -14.20 10.29 24.75
N LYS A 189 -15.08 9.75 23.90
CA LYS A 189 -15.42 8.31 23.93
C LYS A 189 -14.20 7.44 23.67
N VAL A 190 -13.38 7.82 22.69
CA VAL A 190 -12.18 7.05 22.32
C VAL A 190 -11.05 7.22 23.35
N LEU A 191 -10.82 8.42 23.87
CA LEU A 191 -9.68 8.72 24.74
C LEU A 191 -9.95 8.53 26.23
N LEU A 192 -11.21 8.62 26.66
CA LEU A 192 -11.60 8.57 28.07
C LEU A 192 -12.58 7.43 28.38
N GLY A 193 -13.11 6.75 27.37
CA GLY A 193 -14.11 5.69 27.54
C GLY A 193 -15.48 6.18 28.04
N LYS A 194 -15.76 7.49 27.93
CA LYS A 194 -16.96 8.16 28.42
C LYS A 194 -17.68 8.90 27.30
#